data_AF-Q23JI8-F1
#
_entry.id   AF-Q23JI8-F1
#
_cell.length_a   1.000
_cell.length_b   1.000
_cell.length_c   1.000
_cell.angle_alpha   90.00
_cell.angle_beta   90.00
_cell.angle_gamma   90.00
#
_symmetry.space_group_name_H-M   'P 1'
#
loop_
_entity.id
_entity.type
_entity.pdbx_description
1 polymer ?
#
loop_
_entity_poly.entity_id
_entity_poly.type
_entity_poly.pdbx_seq_one_letter_code
_entity_poly.pdbx_strand_id
1 'polypeptide(L)'
;MQFFALRQIKVVFYHGKKYLDKKLRLYQQFSLIKNKHTKMFPQKVLAFLLIQLIVTQSYPQQAFLKNRNHSESFQSQIYDLNLVNESVLNQRQLFQLITSSINEEAKQDLCPYPGFYGDYCVGLQEQQEQFHLHEKTSMKMQQMSQNSETEQAVQSIKNMPSGVGVSFDITTGELKLPAIQLTYQKEPTQEQIWKDPLSDNQFIIADETQVEQIELQPDIKIFQNEQELSNLWIEAAQNGYWLGGQYSHSQDLNQIFEKFFKGDQEMSVSQMTKNVLRMTFKNDNLSLNKYAQRAVNALPQEYSPEVYNDFLESWGTHISVDTYIGGMIEKVNSFKSCVYASPSFNGGLSPQQVEQALNNELNGNPADGYFAARRKIAVDHRFGGNPENESNWENTISQNPALLKINKFVSWDSLVTDAQVKQNLQQAIMSRIESMKERYINNQQSIQEQRRIESNGPKTAYAIQGNGNTNVFAHMMVDINVPIPLFYTISSPFQMNEASLCTPGLPYEISKSRCSSCEFTEFQLFLEVEKDARYERDSLGNFRTILNENYGNWVNKGCSIASVSGFPQFVDLNQIPPNDSRFQVICTDCIPTFYNSPNGNILQCNCPAF
;
A
#
# COMPACT_ATOMS: atom_id res chain seq x y z
N MET A 1 28.40 33.65 31.59
CA MET A 1 27.50 32.79 30.78
C MET A 1 26.86 31.63 31.56
N GLN A 2 26.73 31.69 32.91
CA GLN A 2 26.04 30.66 33.72
C GLN A 2 24.81 31.18 34.50
N PHE A 3 24.43 32.44 34.33
CA PHE A 3 23.27 33.04 35.02
C PHE A 3 21.98 33.14 34.17
N PHE A 4 22.04 32.86 32.86
CA PHE A 4 20.87 32.90 31.97
C PHE A 4 20.12 31.56 31.88
N ALA A 5 20.77 30.43 32.15
CA ALA A 5 20.15 29.11 32.08
C ALA A 5 19.17 28.81 33.24
N LEU A 6 19.34 29.46 34.40
CA LEU A 6 18.49 29.26 35.59
C LEU A 6 17.18 30.07 35.57
N ARG A 7 17.02 31.06 34.67
CA ARG A 7 15.76 31.82 34.53
C ARG A 7 14.75 31.18 33.60
N GLN A 8 15.17 30.40 32.59
CA GLN A 8 14.23 29.74 31.68
C GLN A 8 13.58 28.47 32.27
N ILE A 9 14.25 27.79 33.21
CA ILE A 9 13.69 26.59 33.88
C ILE A 9 12.55 26.96 34.85
N LYS A 10 12.53 28.19 35.40
CA LYS A 10 11.45 28.65 36.31
C LYS A 10 10.14 29.03 35.60
N VAL A 11 10.19 29.43 34.32
CA VAL A 11 8.99 29.83 33.56
C VAL A 11 8.22 28.60 33.05
N VAL A 12 8.93 27.52 32.71
CA VAL A 12 8.32 26.25 32.25
C VAL A 12 7.59 25.52 33.40
N PHE A 13 8.14 25.56 34.63
CA PHE A 13 7.48 24.95 35.80
C PHE A 13 6.23 25.70 36.29
N TYR A 14 6.11 27.01 36.02
CA TYR A 14 4.96 27.81 36.45
C TYR A 14 3.74 27.64 35.53
N HIS A 15 3.96 27.37 34.23
CA HIS A 15 2.87 27.10 33.28
C HIS A 15 2.33 25.66 33.36
N GLY A 16 3.17 24.67 33.65
CA GLY A 16 2.73 23.28 33.84
C GLY A 16 1.80 23.09 35.06
N LYS A 17 2.05 23.82 36.15
CA LYS A 17 1.24 23.71 37.39
C LYS A 17 -0.17 24.30 37.23
N LYS A 18 -0.33 25.35 36.42
CA LYS A 18 -1.63 26.00 36.14
C LYS A 18 -2.52 25.16 35.22
N TYR A 19 -1.94 24.29 34.39
CA TYR A 19 -2.68 23.40 33.49
C TYR A 19 -3.19 22.14 34.22
N LEU A 20 -2.42 21.63 35.19
CA LEU A 20 -2.80 20.48 36.02
C LEU A 20 -3.95 20.81 37.00
N ASP A 21 -3.93 22.00 37.63
CA ASP A 21 -4.98 22.45 38.54
C ASP A 21 -6.33 22.71 37.85
N LYS A 22 -6.31 23.04 36.54
CA LYS A 22 -7.52 23.27 35.75
C LYS A 22 -8.22 21.95 35.35
N LYS A 23 -7.43 20.89 35.09
CA LYS A 23 -7.97 19.52 34.86
C LYS A 23 -8.48 18.88 36.15
N LEU A 24 -7.85 19.12 37.30
CA LEU A 24 -8.33 18.60 38.59
C LEU A 24 -9.67 19.22 39.02
N ARG A 25 -9.91 20.51 38.73
CA ARG A 25 -11.21 21.16 39.00
C ARG A 25 -12.36 20.67 38.11
N LEU A 26 -12.08 20.34 36.85
CA LEU A 26 -13.07 19.73 35.96
C LEU A 26 -13.47 18.32 36.41
N TYR A 27 -12.55 17.56 37.01
CA TYR A 27 -12.83 16.23 37.56
C TYR A 27 -13.64 16.28 38.86
N GLN A 28 -13.47 17.31 39.70
CA GLN A 28 -14.29 17.50 40.90
C GLN A 28 -15.72 17.98 40.61
N GLN A 29 -15.97 18.62 39.46
CA GLN A 29 -17.33 18.99 39.03
C GLN A 29 -18.15 17.81 38.48
N PHE A 30 -17.51 16.73 38.01
CA PHE A 30 -18.22 15.53 37.54
C PHE A 30 -18.60 14.54 38.67
N SER A 31 -18.17 14.77 39.92
CA SER A 31 -18.42 13.88 41.07
C SER A 31 -19.69 14.21 41.88
N LEU A 32 -20.45 15.25 41.49
CA LEU A 32 -21.58 15.77 42.28
C LEU A 32 -22.97 15.48 41.72
N ILE A 33 -23.14 14.37 40.98
CA ILE A 33 -24.48 13.85 40.64
C ILE A 33 -24.60 12.42 41.15
N LYS A 34 -25.14 12.30 42.37
CA LYS A 34 -25.56 11.04 42.99
C LYS A 34 -27.07 10.91 42.82
N ASN A 35 -27.55 9.82 42.20
CA ASN A 35 -28.65 9.07 42.80
C ASN A 35 -28.79 7.63 42.28
N LYS A 36 -28.68 6.71 43.26
CA LYS A 36 -29.37 5.41 43.45
C LYS A 36 -29.50 4.44 42.25
N HIS A 37 -28.63 3.44 42.20
CA HIS A 37 -28.94 2.07 42.65
C HIS A 37 -27.69 1.18 42.59
N THR A 38 -27.58 0.28 43.56
CA THR A 38 -26.47 -0.64 43.83
C THR A 38 -26.48 -1.88 42.91
N LYS A 39 -25.32 -2.25 42.35
CA LYS A 39 -24.67 -3.58 42.48
C LYS A 39 -23.42 -3.70 41.58
N MET A 40 -22.35 -4.24 42.20
CA MET A 40 -21.15 -4.86 41.61
C MET A 40 -20.51 -4.19 40.39
N PHE A 41 -19.49 -3.36 40.64
CA PHE A 41 -18.50 -3.00 39.63
C PHE A 41 -17.51 -4.16 39.47
N PRO A 42 -17.31 -4.73 38.26
CA PRO A 42 -16.52 -5.95 38.12
C PRO A 42 -15.03 -5.64 38.05
N GLN A 43 -14.20 -6.52 38.62
CA GLN A 43 -12.73 -6.54 38.54
C GLN A 43 -12.17 -6.35 37.10
N LYS A 44 -13.01 -6.53 36.07
CA LYS A 44 -12.70 -6.26 34.66
C LYS A 44 -12.44 -4.78 34.35
N VAL A 45 -13.04 -3.81 35.04
CA VAL A 45 -12.75 -2.38 34.80
C VAL A 45 -11.41 -1.96 35.41
N LEU A 46 -11.04 -2.55 36.55
CA LEU A 46 -9.73 -2.33 37.16
C LEU A 46 -8.62 -2.97 36.31
N ALA A 47 -8.87 -4.15 35.74
CA ALA A 47 -7.96 -4.80 34.78
C ALA A 47 -7.84 -3.99 33.47
N PHE A 48 -8.94 -3.43 32.95
CA PHE A 48 -8.92 -2.60 31.75
C PHE A 48 -8.17 -1.28 31.97
N LEU A 49 -8.30 -0.68 33.15
CA LEU A 49 -7.56 0.53 33.54
C LEU A 49 -6.07 0.24 33.81
N LEU A 50 -5.73 -0.93 34.37
CA LEU A 50 -4.33 -1.37 34.51
C LEU A 50 -3.68 -1.68 33.16
N ILE A 51 -4.42 -2.28 32.22
CA ILE A 51 -3.94 -2.51 30.85
C ILE A 51 -3.76 -1.18 30.11
N GLN A 52 -4.68 -0.22 30.24
CA GLN A 52 -4.52 1.13 29.69
C GLN A 52 -3.33 1.88 30.34
N LEU A 53 -3.07 1.70 31.65
CA LEU A 53 -1.93 2.30 32.33
C LEU A 53 -0.59 1.66 31.89
N ILE A 54 -0.57 0.35 31.67
CA ILE A 54 0.61 -0.38 31.18
C ILE A 54 0.87 -0.07 29.70
N VAL A 55 -0.17 0.04 28.87
CA VAL A 55 -0.07 0.44 27.45
C VAL A 55 0.33 1.91 27.30
N THR A 56 -0.07 2.79 28.22
CA THR A 56 0.35 4.22 28.20
C THR A 56 1.73 4.46 28.82
N GLN A 57 2.26 3.54 29.64
CA GLN A 57 3.64 3.59 30.15
C GLN A 57 4.66 2.82 29.28
N SER A 58 4.22 2.08 28.26
CA SER A 58 5.10 1.33 27.34
C SER A 58 5.34 2.02 25.99
N TYR A 59 4.87 3.26 25.80
CA TYR A 59 5.24 4.11 24.66
C TYR A 59 6.17 5.24 25.11
N PRO A 60 7.48 5.23 24.78
CA PRO A 60 8.28 6.43 24.84
C PRO A 60 7.87 7.34 23.67
N GLN A 61 7.46 8.57 24.00
CA GLN A 61 7.39 9.67 23.04
C GLN A 61 8.79 9.89 22.45
N GLN A 62 9.04 9.40 21.24
CA GLN A 62 10.16 9.84 20.42
C GLN A 62 9.67 10.97 19.52
N ALA A 63 9.93 12.19 19.98
CA ALA A 63 10.04 13.34 19.11
C ALA A 63 11.15 13.07 18.08
N PHE A 64 10.86 13.45 16.84
CA PHE A 64 11.73 13.46 15.68
C PHE A 64 13.18 13.85 16.02
N LEU A 65 14.06 12.86 16.07
CA LEU A 65 15.48 13.02 15.78
C LEU A 65 15.87 11.93 14.79
N LYS A 66 16.12 12.40 13.57
CA LYS A 66 16.71 11.72 12.43
C LYS A 66 17.93 10.92 12.90
N ASN A 67 17.82 9.60 13.01
CA ASN A 67 18.96 8.73 13.27
C ASN A 67 19.30 7.96 11.99
N ARG A 68 20.27 8.51 11.25
CA ARG A 68 21.29 7.72 10.57
C ARG A 68 21.79 6.69 11.59
N ASN A 69 21.64 5.40 11.29
CA ASN A 69 22.59 4.33 11.61
C ASN A 69 22.04 2.99 11.12
N HIS A 70 22.32 2.69 9.85
CA HIS A 70 22.65 1.32 9.43
C HIS A 70 24.02 1.39 8.77
N SER A 71 25.05 1.40 9.61
CA SER A 71 26.38 0.94 9.24
C SER A 71 26.49 -0.50 9.73
N GLU A 72 26.34 -1.46 8.83
CA GLU A 72 26.93 -2.79 9.00
C GLU A 72 26.92 -3.51 7.65
N SER A 73 27.82 -3.06 6.78
CA SER A 73 28.40 -3.82 5.65
C SER A 73 29.57 -3.02 5.04
N PHE A 74 30.44 -2.44 5.87
CA PHE A 74 31.65 -1.74 5.41
C PHE A 74 32.82 -1.93 6.40
N GLN A 75 32.99 -3.16 6.90
CA GLN A 75 34.10 -3.51 7.81
C GLN A 75 35.30 -4.15 7.11
N SER A 76 35.53 -3.86 5.82
CA SER A 76 36.79 -4.23 5.14
C SER A 76 37.45 -3.09 4.34
N GLN A 77 37.06 -1.83 4.56
CA GLN A 77 37.72 -0.66 3.93
C GLN A 77 38.01 0.50 4.89
N ILE A 78 38.00 0.25 6.21
CA ILE A 78 38.40 1.25 7.21
C ILE A 78 39.92 1.19 7.38
N TYR A 79 40.65 1.71 6.40
CA TYR A 79 42.02 2.22 6.60
C TYR A 79 42.41 3.41 5.71
N ASP A 80 41.51 3.99 4.90
CA ASP A 80 41.86 5.10 3.99
C ASP A 80 40.85 6.28 4.00
N LEU A 81 40.44 6.79 5.16
CA LEU A 81 39.60 7.99 5.24
C LEU A 81 39.97 8.88 6.42
N ASN A 82 41.00 9.72 6.22
CA ASN A 82 41.21 10.95 6.98
C ASN A 82 41.87 11.99 6.06
N LEU A 83 41.11 12.47 5.08
CA LEU A 83 41.40 13.67 4.28
C LEU A 83 40.14 14.09 3.50
N VAL A 84 39.04 14.36 4.21
CA VAL A 84 37.96 15.17 3.62
C VAL A 84 38.44 16.62 3.70
N ASN A 85 38.76 17.18 2.54
CA ASN A 85 39.34 18.51 2.37
C ASN A 85 38.37 19.60 2.90
N GLU A 86 38.81 20.50 3.78
CA GLU A 86 37.99 21.59 4.35
C GLU A 86 37.35 22.49 3.26
N SER A 87 37.96 22.55 2.07
CA SER A 87 37.43 23.25 0.89
C SER A 87 36.10 22.67 0.38
N VAL A 88 35.95 21.34 0.37
CA VAL A 88 34.75 20.64 -0.12
C VAL A 88 33.59 20.83 0.87
N LEU A 89 33.89 20.84 2.18
CA LEU A 89 32.90 21.10 3.23
C LEU A 89 32.35 22.53 3.14
N ASN A 90 33.23 23.51 2.90
CA ASN A 90 32.84 24.92 2.73
C ASN A 90 32.03 25.15 1.44
N GLN A 91 32.39 24.49 0.33
CA GLN A 91 31.64 24.56 -0.93
C GLN A 91 30.24 23.99 -0.79
N ARG A 92 30.09 22.83 -0.12
CA ARG A 92 28.77 22.25 0.14
C ARG A 92 27.88 23.14 0.99
N GLN A 93 28.41 23.72 2.07
CA GLN A 93 27.63 24.62 2.94
C GLN A 93 27.17 25.87 2.18
N LEU A 94 28.03 26.44 1.36
CA LEU A 94 27.68 27.59 0.50
C LEU A 94 26.60 27.21 -0.52
N PHE A 95 26.74 26.06 -1.18
CA PHE A 95 25.73 25.55 -2.11
C PHE A 95 24.38 25.32 -1.42
N GLN A 96 24.38 24.74 -0.22
CA GLN A 96 23.15 24.51 0.54
C GLN A 96 22.46 25.82 0.93
N LEU A 97 23.22 26.86 1.29
CA LEU A 97 22.67 28.19 1.57
C LEU A 97 22.05 28.81 0.31
N ILE A 98 22.75 28.77 -0.82
CA ILE A 98 22.26 29.31 -2.10
C ILE A 98 21.02 28.55 -2.56
N THR A 99 21.07 27.22 -2.56
CA THR A 99 19.97 26.35 -2.99
C THR A 99 18.77 26.49 -2.07
N SER A 100 18.97 26.58 -0.76
CA SER A 100 17.88 26.86 0.18
C SER A 100 17.23 28.22 -0.11
N SER A 101 18.01 29.28 -0.38
CA SER A 101 17.45 30.59 -0.74
C SER A 101 16.63 30.51 -2.04
N ILE A 102 17.19 29.89 -3.08
CA ILE A 102 16.51 29.73 -4.37
C ILE A 102 15.22 28.94 -4.22
N ASN A 103 15.25 27.83 -3.48
CA ASN A 103 14.09 26.96 -3.29
C ASN A 103 12.99 27.65 -2.49
N GLU A 104 13.32 28.42 -1.45
CA GLU A 104 12.32 29.16 -0.69
C GLU A 104 11.69 30.29 -1.51
N GLU A 105 12.49 31.05 -2.27
CA GLU A 105 11.96 32.03 -3.24
C GLU A 105 11.08 31.36 -4.30
N ALA A 106 11.51 30.21 -4.84
CA ALA A 106 10.76 29.45 -5.83
C ALA A 106 9.43 28.95 -5.26
N LYS A 107 9.41 28.40 -4.04
CA LYS A 107 8.16 27.99 -3.39
C LYS A 107 7.23 29.18 -3.19
N GLN A 108 7.72 30.32 -2.74
CA GLN A 108 6.87 31.51 -2.52
C GLN A 108 6.26 32.04 -3.84
N ASP A 109 7.03 32.05 -4.93
CA ASP A 109 6.57 32.58 -6.21
C ASP A 109 5.78 31.57 -7.05
N LEU A 110 6.07 30.27 -6.93
CA LEU A 110 5.49 29.21 -7.77
C LEU A 110 4.35 28.44 -7.08
N CYS A 111 4.28 28.42 -5.74
CA CYS A 111 3.16 27.81 -5.00
C CYS A 111 1.83 28.59 -4.93
N PRO A 112 1.69 29.91 -5.26
CA PRO A 112 0.38 30.56 -5.23
C PRO A 112 -0.52 30.22 -6.45
N TYR A 113 -0.12 29.29 -7.32
CA TYR A 113 -0.95 28.84 -8.45
C TYR A 113 -1.77 27.59 -8.08
N PRO A 114 -3.11 27.64 -8.09
CA PRO A 114 -3.95 26.51 -7.70
C PRO A 114 -3.82 25.33 -8.67
N GLY A 115 -3.80 24.12 -8.09
CA GLY A 115 -4.16 22.88 -8.78
C GLY A 115 -3.09 21.79 -8.80
N PHE A 116 -1.82 22.11 -8.61
CA PHE A 116 -0.74 21.14 -8.79
C PHE A 116 0.27 21.19 -7.63
N TYR A 117 -0.11 20.63 -6.48
CA TYR A 117 0.75 20.62 -5.30
C TYR A 117 1.32 19.22 -5.07
N GLY A 118 2.61 19.06 -5.33
CA GLY A 118 3.41 18.06 -4.62
C GLY A 118 3.65 18.54 -3.18
N ASP A 119 4.21 17.67 -2.33
CA ASP A 119 4.44 17.95 -0.90
C ASP A 119 5.31 19.20 -0.64
N TYR A 120 5.99 19.74 -1.66
CA TYR A 120 6.83 20.93 -1.58
C TYR A 120 6.09 22.26 -1.33
N CYS A 121 4.78 22.34 -1.55
CA CYS A 121 3.98 23.54 -1.24
C CYS A 121 3.24 23.45 0.12
N VAL A 122 3.30 22.31 0.81
CA VAL A 122 2.51 22.01 2.02
C VAL A 122 3.07 22.69 3.29
N GLY A 123 4.27 23.27 3.23
CA GLY A 123 4.93 23.92 4.38
C GLY A 123 4.56 25.39 4.66
N LEU A 124 3.73 26.03 3.82
CA LEU A 124 3.34 27.44 4.02
C LEU A 124 2.12 27.61 4.94
N GLN A 125 1.39 26.53 5.27
CA GLN A 125 0.21 26.59 6.15
C GLN A 125 0.56 26.91 7.61
N GLU A 126 1.71 26.47 8.13
CA GLU A 126 2.11 26.78 9.52
C GLU A 126 2.62 28.23 9.70
N GLN A 127 3.04 28.90 8.61
CA GLN A 127 3.35 30.35 8.63
C GLN A 127 2.14 31.23 8.27
N GLN A 128 1.09 30.65 7.66
CA GLN A 128 -0.16 31.34 7.37
C GLN A 128 -1.03 31.61 8.62
N GLU A 129 -0.79 30.93 9.74
CA GLU A 129 -1.48 31.27 11.00
C GLU A 129 -1.17 32.68 11.52
N GLN A 130 -0.07 33.31 11.08
CA GLN A 130 0.22 34.73 11.35
C GLN A 130 -0.35 35.69 10.27
N PHE A 131 -0.78 35.17 9.12
CA PHE A 131 -1.38 35.93 8.01
C PHE A 131 -2.92 35.88 7.96
N HIS A 132 -3.58 35.28 8.96
CA HIS A 132 -5.05 35.23 9.09
C HIS A 132 -5.78 36.59 9.17
N LEU A 133 -5.08 37.71 9.07
CA LEU A 133 -5.71 39.02 8.87
C LEU A 133 -6.02 39.31 7.39
N HIS A 134 -5.28 38.74 6.42
CA HIS A 134 -5.48 39.06 5.00
C HIS A 134 -6.52 38.15 4.31
N GLU A 135 -6.66 36.91 4.76
CA GLU A 135 -7.64 35.95 4.22
C GLU A 135 -9.09 36.31 4.62
N LYS A 136 -9.27 36.88 5.82
CA LYS A 136 -10.53 37.53 6.22
C LYS A 136 -10.84 38.80 5.43
N THR A 137 -9.89 39.33 4.66
CA THR A 137 -10.11 40.50 3.81
C THR A 137 -10.45 40.07 2.37
N SER A 138 -9.90 38.97 1.86
CA SER A 138 -10.25 38.45 0.52
C SER A 138 -11.61 37.75 0.47
N MET A 139 -11.94 36.90 1.46
CA MET A 139 -13.27 36.27 1.53
C MET A 139 -14.39 37.28 1.85
N LYS A 140 -14.06 38.33 2.62
CA LYS A 140 -15.01 39.40 2.94
C LYS A 140 -15.17 40.42 1.81
N MET A 141 -14.17 40.58 0.93
CA MET A 141 -14.34 41.28 -0.34
C MET A 141 -15.19 40.48 -1.35
N GLN A 142 -15.06 39.16 -1.41
CA GLN A 142 -15.93 38.31 -2.26
C GLN A 142 -17.37 38.23 -1.76
N GLN A 143 -17.62 38.32 -0.44
CA GLN A 143 -18.99 38.39 0.09
C GLN A 143 -19.59 39.80 0.07
N MET A 144 -18.79 40.87 -0.01
CA MET A 144 -19.32 42.24 -0.15
C MET A 144 -19.58 42.65 -1.61
N SER A 145 -19.05 41.94 -2.61
CA SER A 145 -19.34 42.21 -4.02
C SER A 145 -20.63 41.55 -4.55
N GLN A 146 -21.42 40.90 -3.69
CA GLN A 146 -22.68 40.24 -4.09
C GLN A 146 -23.92 41.13 -3.94
N ASN A 147 -23.79 42.39 -3.48
CA ASN A 147 -24.94 43.28 -3.20
C ASN A 147 -24.92 44.65 -3.90
N SER A 148 -24.19 44.84 -4.99
CA SER A 148 -24.37 46.04 -5.85
C SER A 148 -24.54 45.66 -7.31
N GLU A 149 -25.78 45.56 -7.74
CA GLU A 149 -26.17 45.66 -9.13
C GLU A 149 -25.66 47.02 -9.66
N THR A 150 -24.68 47.01 -10.59
CA THR A 150 -24.21 48.09 -11.52
C THR A 150 -22.70 48.33 -11.66
N GLU A 151 -21.83 47.35 -11.44
CA GLU A 151 -20.47 47.39 -12.04
C GLU A 151 -20.17 46.12 -12.83
N GLN A 152 -19.83 46.31 -14.11
CA GLN A 152 -19.57 45.28 -15.10
C GLN A 152 -18.44 44.35 -14.64
N ALA A 153 -18.78 43.09 -14.40
CA ALA A 153 -17.85 42.02 -14.09
C ALA A 153 -16.95 41.70 -15.29
N VAL A 154 -15.75 42.29 -15.34
CA VAL A 154 -14.62 41.63 -15.99
C VAL A 154 -14.04 40.66 -14.96
N GLN A 155 -14.64 39.47 -14.86
CA GLN A 155 -13.95 38.34 -14.24
C GLN A 155 -12.70 38.08 -15.10
N SER A 156 -11.52 38.42 -14.58
CA SER A 156 -10.25 38.12 -15.25
C SER A 156 -10.16 36.60 -15.46
N ILE A 157 -10.11 36.16 -16.71
CA ILE A 157 -9.91 34.76 -17.09
C ILE A 157 -8.63 34.26 -16.39
N LYS A 158 -8.69 33.10 -15.73
CA LYS A 158 -7.55 32.56 -14.98
C LYS A 158 -6.54 31.90 -15.91
N ASN A 159 -5.27 31.83 -15.51
CA ASN A 159 -4.30 31.01 -16.22
C ASN A 159 -4.60 29.52 -16.04
N MET A 160 -4.35 28.73 -17.07
CA MET A 160 -4.47 27.28 -17.01
C MET A 160 -3.41 26.69 -16.07
N PRO A 161 -3.75 25.66 -15.27
CA PRO A 161 -2.76 24.94 -14.47
C PRO A 161 -1.66 24.35 -15.36
N SER A 162 -0.39 24.50 -14.93
CA SER A 162 0.80 24.28 -15.77
C SER A 162 0.85 22.92 -16.46
N GLY A 163 0.49 21.84 -15.75
CA GLY A 163 0.37 20.44 -16.22
C GLY A 163 1.62 19.79 -16.82
N VAL A 164 2.42 20.53 -17.57
CA VAL A 164 3.74 20.25 -18.14
C VAL A 164 4.78 21.19 -17.53
N GLY A 165 6.06 20.91 -17.79
CA GLY A 165 7.17 21.69 -17.27
C GLY A 165 7.42 21.51 -15.77
N VAL A 166 6.65 20.62 -15.14
CA VAL A 166 6.83 20.24 -13.74
C VAL A 166 7.89 19.17 -13.66
N SER A 167 8.81 19.35 -12.72
CA SER A 167 9.87 18.38 -12.47
C SER A 167 9.38 17.30 -11.52
N PHE A 168 10.00 16.12 -11.59
CA PHE A 168 9.67 14.99 -10.73
C PHE A 168 10.87 14.06 -10.59
N ASP A 169 10.88 13.26 -9.54
CA ASP A 169 11.85 12.18 -9.38
C ASP A 169 11.28 10.88 -9.92
N ILE A 170 11.80 10.40 -11.06
CA ILE A 170 11.38 9.13 -11.67
C ILE A 170 11.53 7.93 -10.73
N THR A 171 12.42 8.01 -9.74
CA THR A 171 12.70 6.89 -8.83
C THR A 171 11.77 6.80 -7.63
N THR A 172 10.97 7.83 -7.40
CA THR A 172 9.98 7.88 -6.30
C THR A 172 8.58 8.23 -6.79
N GLY A 173 8.49 8.84 -7.99
CA GLY A 173 7.31 9.48 -8.54
C GLY A 173 6.93 10.80 -7.88
N GLU A 174 7.78 11.32 -6.99
CA GLU A 174 7.50 12.55 -6.25
C GLU A 174 7.61 13.77 -7.18
N LEU A 175 6.56 14.61 -7.17
CA LEU A 175 6.55 15.87 -7.89
C LEU A 175 7.44 16.91 -7.18
N LYS A 176 8.17 17.68 -7.97
CA LYS A 176 9.17 18.65 -7.54
C LYS A 176 8.84 20.03 -8.12
N LEU A 177 9.72 21.01 -7.88
CA LEU A 177 9.52 22.39 -8.33
C LEU A 177 9.37 22.47 -9.86
N PRO A 178 8.44 23.29 -10.39
CA PRO A 178 8.35 23.56 -11.82
C PRO A 178 9.62 24.17 -12.38
N ALA A 179 10.10 23.67 -13.53
CA ALA A 179 11.37 24.07 -14.12
C ALA A 179 11.22 25.00 -15.34
N ILE A 180 10.14 24.82 -16.11
CA ILE A 180 9.97 25.53 -17.38
C ILE A 180 9.23 26.85 -17.16
N GLN A 181 9.65 27.88 -17.88
CA GLN A 181 8.95 29.15 -17.96
C GLN A 181 7.73 29.00 -18.88
N LEU A 182 6.54 29.27 -18.34
CA LEU A 182 5.33 29.44 -19.13
C LEU A 182 4.98 30.92 -19.22
N THR A 183 4.54 31.37 -20.38
CA THR A 183 4.12 32.75 -20.60
C THR A 183 2.64 32.83 -20.99
N TYR A 184 1.96 33.85 -20.48
CA TYR A 184 0.52 34.06 -20.69
C TYR A 184 0.31 35.47 -21.23
N GLN A 185 -0.50 35.59 -22.27
CA GLN A 185 -0.83 36.89 -22.84
C GLN A 185 -1.78 37.66 -21.93
N LYS A 186 -1.50 38.97 -21.80
CA LYS A 186 -2.38 39.88 -21.04
C LYS A 186 -3.75 40.05 -21.71
N GLU A 187 -3.80 39.93 -23.03
CA GLU A 187 -5.01 40.00 -23.86
C GLU A 187 -5.07 38.73 -24.72
N PRO A 188 -5.60 37.62 -24.20
CA PRO A 188 -5.58 36.33 -24.89
C PRO A 188 -6.51 36.32 -26.11
N THR A 189 -6.05 35.70 -27.19
CA THR A 189 -6.89 35.40 -28.37
C THR A 189 -7.91 34.29 -28.07
N GLN A 190 -8.92 34.13 -28.92
CA GLN A 190 -9.91 33.04 -28.76
C GLN A 190 -9.26 31.63 -28.81
N GLU A 191 -8.16 31.47 -29.57
CA GLU A 191 -7.41 30.21 -29.65
C GLU A 191 -6.62 29.90 -28.36
N GLN A 192 -6.37 30.92 -27.53
CA GLN A 192 -5.69 30.79 -26.23
C GLN A 192 -6.65 30.68 -25.05
N ILE A 193 -7.96 30.69 -25.31
CA ILE A 193 -8.96 30.50 -24.27
C ILE A 193 -9.49 29.07 -24.37
N TRP A 194 -9.14 28.24 -23.40
CA TRP A 194 -9.80 26.96 -23.20
C TRP A 194 -11.05 27.16 -22.35
N LYS A 195 -12.16 26.52 -22.74
CA LYS A 195 -13.41 26.52 -21.98
C LYS A 195 -13.70 25.11 -21.48
N ASP A 196 -13.85 24.97 -20.17
CA ASP A 196 -14.19 23.71 -19.54
C ASP A 196 -15.60 23.24 -19.97
N PRO A 197 -15.72 22.06 -20.59
CA PRO A 197 -17.03 21.53 -20.99
C PRO A 197 -17.95 21.20 -19.82
N LEU A 198 -17.43 21.04 -18.59
CA LEU A 198 -18.24 20.67 -17.42
C LEU A 198 -18.72 21.88 -16.61
N SER A 199 -17.84 22.88 -16.39
CA SER A 199 -18.11 23.98 -15.45
C SER A 199 -18.24 25.37 -16.09
N ASP A 200 -18.18 25.46 -17.42
CA ASP A 200 -18.16 26.70 -18.21
C ASP A 200 -16.99 27.66 -17.89
N ASN A 201 -16.08 27.28 -16.98
CA ASN A 201 -14.90 28.07 -16.63
C ASN A 201 -13.98 28.26 -17.84
N GLN A 202 -13.38 29.45 -17.93
CA GLN A 202 -12.44 29.79 -18.98
C GLN A 202 -11.02 29.92 -18.43
N PHE A 203 -10.04 29.45 -19.19
CA PHE A 203 -8.63 29.46 -18.83
C PHE A 203 -7.76 29.94 -19.99
N ILE A 204 -6.75 30.74 -19.66
CA ILE A 204 -5.72 31.19 -20.60
C ILE A 204 -4.67 30.08 -20.73
N ILE A 205 -4.47 29.58 -21.94
CA ILE A 205 -3.44 28.60 -22.29
C ILE A 205 -2.10 29.34 -22.44
N ALA A 206 -1.01 28.76 -21.92
CA ALA A 206 0.33 29.33 -22.08
C ALA A 206 0.79 29.27 -23.55
N ASP A 207 1.55 30.27 -23.99
CA ASP A 207 1.97 30.44 -25.39
C ASP A 207 2.76 29.23 -25.90
N GLU A 208 3.53 28.59 -25.04
CA GLU A 208 4.38 27.43 -25.35
C GLU A 208 3.60 26.11 -25.40
N THR A 209 2.34 26.09 -24.95
CA THR A 209 1.58 24.85 -24.72
C THR A 209 0.41 24.70 -25.69
N GLN A 210 0.05 23.45 -25.96
CA GLN A 210 -1.18 23.05 -26.63
C GLN A 210 -1.97 22.10 -25.73
N VAL A 211 -3.29 22.19 -25.83
CA VAL A 211 -4.24 21.50 -24.94
C VAL A 211 -5.27 20.76 -25.78
N GLU A 212 -5.53 19.51 -25.42
CA GLU A 212 -6.52 18.66 -26.06
C GLU A 212 -7.40 17.99 -25.00
N GLN A 213 -8.73 18.05 -25.15
CA GLN A 213 -9.64 17.28 -24.30
C GLN A 213 -9.61 15.82 -24.73
N ILE A 214 -9.39 14.91 -23.79
CA ILE A 214 -9.37 13.47 -24.06
C ILE A 214 -10.28 12.72 -23.09
N GLU A 215 -10.71 11.54 -23.51
CA GLU A 215 -11.44 10.59 -22.67
C GLU A 215 -10.61 9.32 -22.53
N LEU A 216 -10.25 8.97 -21.30
CA LEU A 216 -9.53 7.74 -21.01
C LEU A 216 -10.52 6.71 -20.47
N GLN A 217 -10.39 5.48 -20.96
CA GLN A 217 -11.18 4.37 -20.47
C GLN A 217 -10.78 4.02 -19.02
N PRO A 218 -11.72 3.49 -18.20
CA PRO A 218 -11.38 2.94 -16.90
C PRO A 218 -10.28 1.87 -17.00
N ASP A 219 -9.35 1.88 -16.05
CA ASP A 219 -8.27 0.90 -15.93
C ASP A 219 -8.46 0.10 -14.64
N ILE A 220 -8.61 -1.22 -14.76
CA ILE A 220 -8.73 -2.12 -13.60
C ILE A 220 -7.63 -3.16 -13.73
N LYS A 221 -6.70 -3.15 -12.76
CA LYS A 221 -5.63 -4.13 -12.69
C LYS A 221 -5.67 -4.86 -11.37
N ILE A 222 -5.47 -6.17 -11.44
CA ILE A 222 -5.31 -7.06 -10.30
C ILE A 222 -3.88 -7.56 -10.33
N PHE A 223 -3.20 -7.41 -9.20
CA PHE A 223 -1.84 -7.84 -8.95
C PHE A 223 -1.88 -9.01 -7.98
N GLN A 224 -1.28 -10.13 -8.34
CA GLN A 224 -1.24 -11.33 -7.49
C GLN A 224 -0.15 -11.23 -6.41
N ASN A 225 0.84 -10.37 -6.64
CA ASN A 225 1.99 -10.19 -5.77
C ASN A 225 2.60 -8.79 -5.97
N GLU A 226 3.47 -8.42 -5.04
CA GLU A 226 4.20 -7.16 -5.04
C GLU A 226 5.12 -6.97 -6.25
N GLN A 227 5.60 -8.08 -6.84
CA GLN A 227 6.49 -8.05 -8.00
C GLN A 227 5.75 -7.57 -9.26
N GLU A 228 4.50 -7.99 -9.47
CA GLU A 228 3.69 -7.52 -10.60
C GLU A 228 3.45 -6.01 -10.55
N LEU A 229 3.12 -5.47 -9.36
CA LEU A 229 2.92 -4.02 -9.19
C LEU A 229 4.21 -3.24 -9.44
N SER A 230 5.34 -3.74 -8.95
CA SER A 230 6.62 -3.05 -9.10
C SER A 230 7.25 -3.18 -10.49
N ASN A 231 6.97 -4.27 -11.22
CA ASN A 231 7.32 -4.38 -12.63
C ASN A 231 6.63 -3.29 -13.45
N LEU A 232 5.39 -2.91 -13.13
CA LEU A 232 4.70 -1.78 -13.76
C LEU A 232 5.48 -0.46 -13.58
N TRP A 233 6.02 -0.21 -12.38
CA TRP A 233 6.82 0.99 -12.12
C TRP A 233 8.12 1.00 -12.92
N ILE A 234 8.82 -0.13 -12.96
CA ILE A 234 10.07 -0.29 -13.70
C ILE A 234 9.82 -0.12 -15.20
N GLU A 235 8.77 -0.75 -15.73
CA GLU A 235 8.40 -0.67 -17.14
C GLU A 235 8.04 0.76 -17.54
N ALA A 236 7.27 1.48 -16.70
CA ALA A 236 6.93 2.88 -16.95
C ALA A 236 8.19 3.74 -17.08
N ALA A 237 9.10 3.63 -16.12
CA ALA A 237 10.35 4.38 -16.13
C ALA A 237 11.22 4.05 -17.35
N GLN A 238 11.33 2.77 -17.74
CA GLN A 238 12.11 2.33 -18.89
C GLN A 238 11.52 2.81 -20.23
N ASN A 239 10.20 2.85 -20.32
CA ASN A 239 9.48 3.23 -21.54
C ASN A 239 9.24 4.75 -21.64
N GLY A 240 9.78 5.55 -20.72
CA GLY A 240 9.72 7.01 -20.82
C GLY A 240 8.38 7.61 -20.42
N TYR A 241 7.59 6.93 -19.60
CA TYR A 241 6.31 7.43 -19.08
C TYR A 241 6.19 7.25 -17.57
N TRP A 242 5.21 7.91 -16.97
CA TRP A 242 4.89 7.79 -15.55
C TRP A 242 3.38 7.76 -15.38
N LEU A 243 2.88 6.97 -14.43
CA LEU A 243 1.47 6.74 -14.17
C LEU A 243 1.08 7.37 -12.83
N GLY A 244 -0.06 8.05 -12.74
CA GLY A 244 -0.56 8.68 -11.52
C GLY A 244 -1.21 7.73 -10.51
N GLY A 245 -1.51 8.27 -9.32
CA GLY A 245 -2.23 7.57 -8.25
C GLY A 245 -1.38 6.54 -7.49
N GLN A 246 -1.93 5.37 -7.18
CA GLN A 246 -1.21 4.28 -6.55
C GLN A 246 -0.10 3.71 -7.46
N TYR A 247 -0.16 3.97 -8.77
CA TYR A 247 0.91 3.63 -9.70
C TYR A 247 2.10 4.59 -9.64
N SER A 248 1.93 5.81 -9.13
CA SER A 248 3.01 6.81 -9.18
C SER A 248 4.05 6.65 -8.10
N HIS A 249 3.64 6.25 -6.90
CA HIS A 249 4.51 6.23 -5.74
C HIS A 249 5.18 4.87 -5.64
N SER A 250 6.45 4.78 -6.03
CA SER A 250 7.26 3.60 -5.72
C SER A 250 7.57 3.60 -4.22
N GLN A 251 6.60 3.11 -3.44
CA GLN A 251 6.76 2.88 -2.02
C GLN A 251 7.77 1.75 -1.78
N ASP A 252 8.28 1.67 -0.56
CA ASP A 252 9.11 0.54 -0.16
C ASP A 252 8.33 -0.76 -0.38
N LEU A 253 8.85 -1.62 -1.26
CA LEU A 253 8.22 -2.88 -1.63
C LEU A 253 7.88 -3.75 -0.42
N ASN A 254 8.70 -3.71 0.65
CA ASN A 254 8.39 -4.43 1.88
C ASN A 254 7.11 -3.90 2.56
N GLN A 255 6.89 -2.59 2.53
CA GLN A 255 5.68 -1.97 3.07
C GLN A 255 4.45 -2.35 2.23
N ILE A 256 4.59 -2.39 0.90
CA ILE A 256 3.55 -2.84 -0.02
C ILE A 256 3.18 -4.30 0.25
N PHE A 257 4.19 -5.17 0.38
CA PHE A 257 3.99 -6.57 0.70
C PHE A 257 3.23 -6.74 2.03
N GLU A 258 3.73 -6.14 3.11
CA GLU A 258 3.12 -6.23 4.44
C GLU A 258 1.68 -5.70 4.46
N LYS A 259 1.40 -4.63 3.71
CA LYS A 259 0.08 -4.00 3.67
C LYS A 259 -0.93 -4.77 2.82
N PHE A 260 -0.55 -5.20 1.61
CA PHE A 260 -1.51 -5.63 0.59
C PHE A 260 -1.42 -7.11 0.21
N PHE A 261 -0.25 -7.75 0.33
CA PHE A 261 0.01 -9.09 -0.21
C PHE A 261 0.26 -10.15 0.88
N LYS A 262 0.56 -9.73 2.11
CA LYS A 262 0.82 -10.65 3.22
C LYS A 262 -0.38 -11.51 3.55
N GLY A 263 -0.15 -12.82 3.65
CA GLY A 263 -1.21 -13.79 3.93
C GLY A 263 -2.04 -14.15 2.70
N ASP A 264 -1.45 -14.14 1.49
CA ASP A 264 -2.07 -14.60 0.25
C ASP A 264 -3.31 -13.80 -0.11
N GLN A 265 -3.02 -12.52 -0.30
CA GLN A 265 -3.95 -11.52 -0.78
C GLN A 265 -3.47 -11.05 -2.14
N GLU A 266 -4.44 -10.69 -2.96
CA GLU A 266 -4.24 -9.94 -4.19
C GLU A 266 -4.60 -8.49 -3.94
N MET A 267 -4.01 -7.61 -4.73
CA MET A 267 -4.29 -6.19 -4.71
C MET A 267 -4.94 -5.80 -6.03
N SER A 268 -5.96 -4.97 -6.01
CA SER A 268 -6.44 -4.30 -7.21
C SER A 268 -6.25 -2.80 -7.13
N VAL A 269 -5.96 -2.19 -8.27
CA VAL A 269 -6.05 -0.74 -8.48
C VAL A 269 -7.04 -0.53 -9.62
N SER A 270 -8.10 0.23 -9.34
CA SER A 270 -9.18 0.55 -10.28
C SER A 270 -9.27 2.06 -10.43
N GLN A 271 -9.01 2.59 -11.61
CA GLN A 271 -8.94 4.02 -11.88
C GLN A 271 -9.99 4.42 -12.93
N MET A 272 -10.74 5.49 -12.66
CA MET A 272 -11.64 6.13 -13.60
C MET A 272 -11.34 7.62 -13.65
N THR A 273 -10.97 8.10 -14.83
CA THR A 273 -10.60 9.52 -15.01
C THR A 273 -11.80 10.38 -15.42
N LYS A 274 -11.73 11.67 -15.11
CA LYS A 274 -12.77 12.67 -15.34
C LYS A 274 -12.16 13.98 -15.82
N ASN A 275 -12.79 14.61 -16.81
CA ASN A 275 -12.37 15.89 -17.38
C ASN A 275 -10.86 15.96 -17.71
N VAL A 276 -10.38 15.02 -18.51
CA VAL A 276 -8.95 14.87 -18.79
C VAL A 276 -8.51 15.76 -19.93
N LEU A 277 -7.41 16.45 -19.69
CA LEU A 277 -6.73 17.29 -20.65
C LEU A 277 -5.34 16.71 -20.91
N ARG A 278 -5.01 16.55 -22.19
CA ARG A 278 -3.63 16.37 -22.60
C ARG A 278 -2.98 17.72 -22.78
N MET A 279 -1.87 17.93 -22.10
CA MET A 279 -1.05 19.12 -22.22
C MET A 279 0.31 18.74 -22.80
N THR A 280 0.76 19.48 -23.82
CA THR A 280 2.06 19.25 -24.46
C THR A 280 2.70 20.57 -24.86
N PHE A 281 4.03 20.61 -24.95
CA PHE A 281 4.72 21.74 -25.55
C PHE A 281 4.57 21.74 -27.08
N LYS A 282 4.39 22.93 -27.67
CA LYS A 282 4.32 23.11 -29.14
C LYS A 282 5.65 22.84 -29.84
N ASN A 283 6.77 22.98 -29.12
CA ASN A 283 8.11 22.77 -29.62
C ASN A 283 9.03 22.23 -28.52
N ASP A 284 10.21 21.73 -28.89
CA ASP A 284 11.20 21.20 -27.96
C ASP A 284 12.14 22.28 -27.38
N ASN A 285 11.96 23.56 -27.74
CA ASN A 285 12.79 24.67 -27.28
C ASN A 285 12.31 25.19 -25.91
N LEU A 286 12.56 24.40 -24.88
CA LEU A 286 12.12 24.69 -23.52
C LEU A 286 13.05 25.69 -22.84
N SER A 287 12.47 26.78 -22.30
CA SER A 287 13.22 27.77 -21.53
C SER A 287 13.06 27.52 -20.03
N LEU A 288 14.17 27.43 -19.30
CA LEU A 288 14.13 27.35 -17.84
C LEU A 288 13.58 28.64 -17.25
N ASN A 289 12.78 28.52 -16.19
CA ASN A 289 12.40 29.68 -15.39
C ASN A 289 13.61 30.23 -14.62
N LYS A 290 13.47 31.47 -14.11
CA LYS A 290 14.56 32.18 -13.41
C LYS A 290 15.14 31.40 -12.23
N TYR A 291 14.36 30.56 -11.57
CA TYR A 291 14.77 29.78 -10.39
C TYR A 291 15.56 28.53 -10.79
N ALA A 292 15.01 27.76 -11.73
CA ALA A 292 15.66 26.60 -12.32
C ALA A 292 17.01 26.98 -12.93
N GLN A 293 17.06 28.08 -13.69
CA GLN A 293 18.30 28.57 -14.28
C GLN A 293 19.34 28.94 -13.21
N ARG A 294 18.93 29.62 -12.14
CA ARG A 294 19.84 29.95 -11.01
C ARG A 294 20.32 28.69 -10.29
N ALA A 295 19.46 27.71 -10.09
CA ALA A 295 19.80 26.46 -9.41
C ALA A 295 20.83 25.66 -10.23
N VAL A 296 20.62 25.51 -11.53
CA VAL A 296 21.58 24.85 -12.44
C VAL A 296 22.91 25.62 -12.48
N ASN A 297 22.87 26.95 -12.58
CA ASN A 297 24.08 27.78 -12.60
C ASN A 297 24.88 27.72 -11.28
N ALA A 298 24.26 27.31 -10.17
CA ALA A 298 24.92 27.16 -8.88
C ALA A 298 25.65 25.81 -8.74
N LEU A 299 25.42 24.85 -9.64
CA LEU A 299 26.08 23.55 -9.59
C LEU A 299 27.58 23.68 -9.92
N PRO A 300 28.47 23.02 -9.15
CA PRO A 300 29.90 23.06 -9.40
C PRO A 300 30.28 22.21 -10.61
N GLN A 301 31.31 22.64 -11.35
CA GLN A 301 31.90 21.85 -12.43
C GLN A 301 32.67 20.61 -11.91
N GLU A 302 33.21 20.67 -10.70
CA GLU A 302 33.77 19.50 -10.03
C GLU A 302 32.64 18.63 -9.48
N TYR A 303 32.68 17.32 -9.75
CA TYR A 303 31.62 16.42 -9.34
C TYR A 303 31.64 16.20 -7.82
N SER A 304 30.58 16.64 -7.14
CA SER A 304 30.30 16.31 -5.74
C SER A 304 28.95 15.58 -5.66
N PRO A 305 28.92 14.27 -5.37
CA PRO A 305 27.68 13.50 -5.28
C PRO A 305 26.64 14.13 -4.35
N GLU A 306 27.08 14.72 -3.24
CA GLU A 306 26.18 15.30 -2.24
C GLU A 306 25.50 16.58 -2.76
N VAL A 307 26.25 17.46 -3.44
CA VAL A 307 25.71 18.71 -4.00
C VAL A 307 24.70 18.42 -5.11
N TYR A 308 25.01 17.48 -6.00
CA TYR A 308 24.10 17.09 -7.07
C TYR A 308 22.87 16.37 -6.51
N ASN A 309 23.01 15.53 -5.46
CA ASN A 309 21.84 14.95 -4.80
C ASN A 309 20.96 16.01 -4.13
N ASP A 310 21.53 17.01 -3.45
CA ASP A 310 20.76 18.12 -2.86
C ASP A 310 19.95 18.89 -3.94
N PHE A 311 20.49 19.03 -5.16
CA PHE A 311 19.75 19.54 -6.32
C PHE A 311 18.60 18.61 -6.73
N LEU A 312 18.87 17.31 -6.92
CA LEU A 312 17.87 16.31 -7.32
C LEU A 312 16.74 16.15 -6.29
N GLU A 313 17.02 16.34 -5.00
CA GLU A 313 15.97 16.36 -3.96
C GLU A 313 14.96 17.49 -4.15
N SER A 314 15.41 18.63 -4.69
CA SER A 314 14.60 19.85 -4.83
C SER A 314 13.91 19.93 -6.19
N TRP A 315 14.63 19.52 -7.23
CA TRP A 315 14.26 19.68 -8.63
C TRP A 315 13.93 18.35 -9.31
N GLY A 316 14.16 17.21 -8.69
CA GLY A 316 13.88 15.90 -9.29
C GLY A 316 14.92 15.48 -10.33
N THR A 317 14.63 14.39 -11.02
CA THR A 317 15.51 13.80 -12.04
C THR A 317 15.06 14.13 -13.45
N HIS A 318 13.77 14.37 -13.66
CA HIS A 318 13.16 14.57 -14.98
C HIS A 318 12.14 15.71 -14.96
N ILE A 319 11.80 16.20 -16.16
CA ILE A 319 10.81 17.25 -16.39
C ILE A 319 9.75 16.72 -17.36
N SER A 320 8.48 16.90 -16.98
CA SER A 320 7.34 16.51 -17.80
C SER A 320 7.19 17.40 -19.05
N VAL A 321 6.95 16.80 -20.22
CA VAL A 321 6.76 17.54 -21.49
C VAL A 321 5.47 17.18 -22.23
N ASP A 322 4.88 16.03 -21.90
CA ASP A 322 3.55 15.58 -22.33
C ASP A 322 2.85 14.93 -21.16
N THR A 323 1.70 15.45 -20.75
CA THR A 323 0.97 14.98 -19.57
C THR A 323 -0.52 14.87 -19.80
N TYR A 324 -1.16 14.05 -18.98
CA TYR A 324 -2.59 14.06 -18.75
C TYR A 324 -2.86 14.66 -17.38
N ILE A 325 -3.70 15.70 -17.33
CA ILE A 325 -4.19 16.30 -16.10
C ILE A 325 -5.72 16.22 -16.05
N GLY A 326 -6.29 16.18 -14.86
CA GLY A 326 -7.75 16.12 -14.69
C GLY A 326 -8.13 15.60 -13.31
N GLY A 327 -9.27 14.92 -13.23
CA GLY A 327 -9.70 14.22 -12.03
C GLY A 327 -9.57 12.72 -12.19
N MET A 328 -9.39 12.02 -11.09
CA MET A 328 -9.39 10.55 -11.07
C MET A 328 -10.02 10.03 -9.80
N ILE A 329 -10.95 9.10 -9.95
CA ILE A 329 -11.42 8.24 -8.87
C ILE A 329 -10.57 6.97 -8.92
N GLU A 330 -9.92 6.64 -7.82
CA GLU A 330 -9.11 5.44 -7.67
C GLU A 330 -9.62 4.62 -6.50
N LYS A 331 -9.85 3.33 -6.74
CA LYS A 331 -10.17 2.36 -5.71
C LYS A 331 -9.03 1.35 -5.59
N VAL A 332 -8.46 1.28 -4.40
CA VAL A 332 -7.44 0.30 -4.06
C VAL A 332 -8.06 -0.73 -3.13
N ASN A 333 -8.11 -1.98 -3.58
CA ASN A 333 -8.59 -3.08 -2.76
C ASN A 333 -7.46 -4.07 -2.48
N SER A 334 -7.49 -4.68 -1.30
CA SER A 334 -6.80 -5.96 -1.08
C SER A 334 -7.83 -6.98 -0.63
N PHE A 335 -7.84 -8.12 -1.29
CA PHE A 335 -8.79 -9.20 -1.05
C PHE A 335 -8.05 -10.52 -1.07
N LYS A 336 -8.61 -11.50 -0.35
CA LYS A 336 -7.99 -12.80 -0.22
C LYS A 336 -8.08 -13.59 -1.52
N SER A 337 -7.02 -14.33 -1.87
CA SER A 337 -6.98 -15.18 -3.06
C SER A 337 -8.08 -16.26 -3.07
N CYS A 338 -8.66 -16.64 -1.92
CA CYS A 338 -9.81 -17.56 -1.89
C CYS A 338 -11.08 -17.00 -2.53
N VAL A 339 -11.10 -15.76 -3.01
CA VAL A 339 -12.23 -15.24 -3.77
C VAL A 339 -12.55 -16.11 -4.99
N TYR A 340 -11.54 -16.78 -5.55
CA TYR A 340 -11.71 -17.73 -6.65
C TYR A 340 -12.16 -19.14 -6.17
N ALA A 341 -12.18 -19.39 -4.86
CA ALA A 341 -12.53 -20.67 -4.25
C ALA A 341 -13.82 -20.59 -3.43
N SER A 342 -14.87 -21.32 -3.81
CA SER A 342 -16.18 -21.28 -3.10
C SER A 342 -16.23 -22.13 -1.84
N PRO A 343 -16.88 -21.66 -0.77
CA PRO A 343 -17.22 -22.46 0.40
C PRO A 343 -18.22 -23.58 0.10
N SER A 344 -18.86 -23.55 -1.07
CA SER A 344 -19.88 -24.52 -1.51
C SER A 344 -19.38 -25.42 -2.64
N PHE A 345 -18.06 -25.45 -2.88
CA PHE A 345 -17.38 -26.29 -3.89
C PHE A 345 -17.91 -26.17 -5.35
N ASN A 346 -18.84 -25.25 -5.64
CA ASN A 346 -19.37 -24.94 -6.97
C ASN A 346 -18.54 -23.87 -7.73
N GLY A 347 -17.28 -23.66 -7.33
CA GLY A 347 -16.40 -22.60 -7.86
C GLY A 347 -16.64 -21.23 -7.21
N GLY A 348 -15.56 -20.51 -6.88
CA GLY A 348 -15.65 -19.12 -6.41
C GLY A 348 -15.97 -18.16 -7.56
N LEU A 349 -15.67 -16.87 -7.39
CA LEU A 349 -15.80 -15.94 -8.50
C LEU A 349 -14.77 -16.25 -9.59
N SER A 350 -15.14 -16.16 -10.86
CA SER A 350 -14.15 -16.14 -11.94
C SER A 350 -13.38 -14.81 -11.94
N PRO A 351 -12.19 -14.73 -12.56
CA PRO A 351 -11.48 -13.46 -12.74
C PRO A 351 -12.36 -12.35 -13.33
N GLN A 352 -13.20 -12.68 -14.32
CA GLN A 352 -14.13 -11.72 -14.92
C GLN A 352 -15.21 -11.25 -13.95
N GLN A 353 -15.70 -12.12 -13.06
CA GLN A 353 -16.67 -11.74 -12.04
C GLN A 353 -16.04 -10.85 -10.96
N VAL A 354 -14.76 -11.07 -10.62
CA VAL A 354 -14.00 -10.18 -9.74
C VAL A 354 -13.81 -8.82 -10.40
N GLU A 355 -13.38 -8.78 -11.66
CA GLU A 355 -13.23 -7.54 -12.42
C GLU A 355 -14.56 -6.78 -12.54
N GLN A 356 -15.67 -7.48 -12.79
CA GLN A 356 -17.01 -6.90 -12.80
C GLN A 356 -17.40 -6.32 -11.43
N ALA A 357 -17.07 -7.00 -10.33
CA ALA A 357 -17.32 -6.49 -8.99
C ALA A 357 -16.52 -5.20 -8.72
N LEU A 358 -15.25 -5.16 -9.11
CA LEU A 358 -14.40 -3.96 -9.02
C LEU A 358 -14.93 -2.81 -9.89
N ASN A 359 -15.37 -3.12 -11.11
CA ASN A 359 -15.96 -2.12 -12.01
C ASN A 359 -17.28 -1.56 -11.46
N ASN A 360 -18.12 -2.40 -10.85
CA ASN A 360 -19.33 -1.94 -10.18
C ASN A 360 -18.99 -0.95 -9.07
N GLU A 361 -18.00 -1.26 -8.22
CA GLU A 361 -17.55 -0.35 -7.16
C GLU A 361 -16.98 0.95 -7.69
N LEU A 362 -16.20 0.91 -8.77
CA LEU A 362 -15.64 2.09 -9.41
C LEU A 362 -16.74 3.05 -9.90
N ASN A 363 -17.87 2.50 -10.35
CA ASN A 363 -19.07 3.24 -10.77
C ASN A 363 -20.02 3.60 -9.60
N GLY A 364 -19.60 3.38 -8.34
CA GLY A 364 -20.40 3.70 -7.15
C GLY A 364 -21.48 2.67 -6.81
N ASN A 365 -21.56 1.54 -7.52
CA ASN A 365 -22.46 0.44 -7.20
C ASN A 365 -21.83 -0.51 -6.17
N PRO A 366 -22.61 -1.17 -5.31
CA PRO A 366 -22.05 -2.16 -4.39
C PRO A 366 -21.46 -3.35 -5.15
N ALA A 367 -20.31 -3.86 -4.70
CA ALA A 367 -19.81 -5.16 -5.14
C ALA A 367 -20.74 -6.29 -4.71
N ASP A 368 -20.59 -7.44 -5.37
CA ASP A 368 -21.18 -8.69 -4.92
C ASP A 368 -20.80 -9.00 -3.45
N GLY A 369 -21.77 -9.45 -2.66
CA GLY A 369 -21.58 -9.70 -1.23
C GLY A 369 -20.49 -10.75 -0.93
N TYR A 370 -20.28 -11.70 -1.84
CA TYR A 370 -19.24 -12.71 -1.74
C TYR A 370 -17.83 -12.12 -1.89
N PHE A 371 -17.64 -11.21 -2.86
CA PHE A 371 -16.40 -10.45 -3.05
C PHE A 371 -16.15 -9.54 -1.84
N ALA A 372 -17.17 -8.75 -1.47
CA ALA A 372 -17.08 -7.80 -0.37
C ALA A 372 -16.70 -8.45 0.97
N ALA A 373 -17.18 -9.68 1.24
CA ALA A 373 -16.84 -10.44 2.44
C ALA A 373 -15.38 -10.94 2.50
N ARG A 374 -14.67 -10.97 1.37
CA ARG A 374 -13.27 -11.42 1.26
C ARG A 374 -12.28 -10.27 1.10
N ARG A 375 -12.80 -9.06 0.96
CA ARG A 375 -12.00 -7.85 0.97
C ARG A 375 -11.53 -7.55 2.39
N LYS A 376 -10.25 -7.22 2.51
CA LYS A 376 -9.60 -6.81 3.76
C LYS A 376 -9.36 -5.31 3.80
N ILE A 377 -8.96 -4.73 2.67
CA ILE A 377 -8.70 -3.30 2.53
C ILE A 377 -9.56 -2.76 1.38
N ALA A 378 -10.18 -1.62 1.63
CA ALA A 378 -10.92 -0.83 0.64
C ALA A 378 -10.54 0.63 0.85
N VAL A 379 -9.86 1.23 -0.13
CA VAL A 379 -9.49 2.64 -0.11
C VAL A 379 -10.09 3.31 -1.32
N ASP A 380 -10.76 4.44 -1.11
CA ASP A 380 -11.35 5.27 -2.15
C ASP A 380 -10.61 6.62 -2.14
N HIS A 381 -9.87 6.88 -3.21
CA HIS A 381 -9.14 8.11 -3.42
C HIS A 381 -9.78 8.91 -4.55
N ARG A 382 -9.86 10.22 -4.36
CA ARG A 382 -10.18 11.16 -5.43
C ARG A 382 -9.03 12.12 -5.61
N PHE A 383 -8.48 12.17 -6.82
CA PHE A 383 -7.39 13.05 -7.20
C PHE A 383 -7.93 14.22 -8.03
N GLY A 384 -7.47 15.43 -7.74
CA GLY A 384 -7.96 16.65 -8.35
C GLY A 384 -9.30 17.10 -7.77
N GLY A 385 -9.81 18.23 -8.24
CA GLY A 385 -11.02 18.87 -7.70
C GLY A 385 -10.83 19.40 -6.28
N ASN A 386 -11.90 19.98 -5.73
CA ASN A 386 -11.96 20.41 -4.34
C ASN A 386 -12.50 19.26 -3.48
N PRO A 387 -11.70 18.69 -2.54
CA PRO A 387 -12.15 17.61 -1.69
C PRO A 387 -13.26 18.03 -0.71
N GLU A 388 -13.39 19.31 -0.38
CA GLU A 388 -14.45 19.82 0.50
C GLU A 388 -15.83 19.88 -0.18
N ASN A 389 -15.88 19.74 -1.52
CA ASN A 389 -17.12 19.78 -2.30
C ASN A 389 -17.39 18.46 -3.01
N GLU A 390 -17.47 17.37 -2.25
CA GLU A 390 -17.62 16.00 -2.77
C GLU A 390 -18.82 15.85 -3.73
N SER A 391 -19.96 16.47 -3.40
CA SER A 391 -21.21 16.38 -4.20
C SER A 391 -21.11 17.03 -5.59
N ASN A 392 -20.17 17.97 -5.76
CA ASN A 392 -19.95 18.70 -7.01
C ASN A 392 -18.49 18.58 -7.48
N TRP A 393 -17.79 17.55 -7.01
CA TRP A 393 -16.36 17.39 -7.17
C TRP A 393 -15.92 17.48 -8.64
N GLU A 394 -16.67 16.82 -9.55
CA GLU A 394 -16.36 16.81 -10.99
C GLU A 394 -16.30 18.23 -11.60
N ASN A 395 -17.20 19.12 -11.18
CA ASN A 395 -17.26 20.50 -11.67
C ASN A 395 -16.14 21.40 -11.11
N THR A 396 -15.37 20.91 -10.14
CA THR A 396 -14.23 21.62 -9.56
C THR A 396 -12.88 21.16 -10.13
N ILE A 397 -12.87 20.10 -10.95
CA ILE A 397 -11.65 19.49 -11.48
C ILE A 397 -10.83 20.49 -12.29
N SER A 398 -11.45 21.24 -13.21
CA SER A 398 -10.72 22.17 -14.09
C SER A 398 -9.98 23.28 -13.33
N GLN A 399 -10.47 23.64 -12.14
CA GLN A 399 -9.83 24.62 -11.28
C GLN A 399 -8.68 24.03 -10.45
N ASN A 400 -8.72 22.72 -10.16
CA ASN A 400 -7.73 22.03 -9.35
C ASN A 400 -7.39 20.64 -9.93
N PRO A 401 -6.83 20.54 -11.15
CA PRO A 401 -6.61 19.26 -11.79
C PRO A 401 -5.37 18.56 -11.23
N ALA A 402 -5.45 17.26 -10.98
CA ALA A 402 -4.29 16.44 -10.61
C ALA A 402 -3.51 15.97 -11.84
N LEU A 403 -2.22 15.67 -11.65
CA LEU A 403 -1.43 14.92 -12.63
C LEU A 403 -1.89 13.46 -12.66
N LEU A 404 -2.40 13.02 -13.81
CA LEU A 404 -2.87 11.66 -13.99
C LEU A 404 -1.83 10.78 -14.67
N LYS A 405 -1.03 11.35 -15.58
CA LYS A 405 0.00 10.62 -16.33
C LYS A 405 1.04 11.57 -16.91
N ILE A 406 2.28 11.13 -17.05
CA ILE A 406 3.30 11.76 -17.90
C ILE A 406 3.55 10.81 -19.06
N ASN A 407 3.20 11.22 -20.28
CA ASN A 407 3.41 10.41 -21.49
C ASN A 407 4.83 10.54 -22.04
N LYS A 408 5.48 11.68 -21.78
CA LYS A 408 6.85 11.96 -22.19
C LYS A 408 7.50 12.91 -21.19
N PHE A 409 8.76 12.66 -20.88
CA PHE A 409 9.59 13.52 -20.06
C PHE A 409 11.01 13.63 -20.64
N VAL A 410 11.76 14.61 -20.17
CA VAL A 410 13.18 14.80 -20.50
C VAL A 410 14.00 14.80 -19.21
N SER A 411 15.21 14.25 -19.26
CA SER A 411 16.13 14.28 -18.12
C SER A 411 16.71 15.67 -17.93
N TRP A 412 16.95 16.08 -16.68
CA TRP A 412 17.45 17.42 -16.35
C TRP A 412 18.76 17.79 -17.08
N ASP A 413 19.66 16.84 -17.28
CA ASP A 413 20.94 17.06 -17.95
C ASP A 413 20.77 17.55 -19.40
N SER A 414 19.64 17.25 -20.04
CA SER A 414 19.35 17.68 -21.41
C SER A 414 19.12 19.19 -21.53
N LEU A 415 18.77 19.87 -20.43
CA LEU A 415 18.50 21.31 -20.39
C LEU A 415 19.69 22.12 -19.84
N VAL A 416 20.81 21.47 -19.52
CA VAL A 416 22.02 22.12 -19.02
C VAL A 416 22.95 22.48 -20.18
N THR A 417 23.36 23.74 -20.27
CA THR A 417 24.26 24.24 -21.32
C THR A 417 25.74 23.98 -21.03
N ASP A 418 26.15 24.03 -19.76
CA ASP A 418 27.53 23.73 -19.36
C ASP A 418 27.80 22.22 -19.52
N ALA A 419 28.78 21.87 -20.36
CA ALA A 419 29.06 20.49 -20.72
C ALA A 419 29.52 19.63 -19.54
N GLN A 420 30.26 20.21 -18.58
CA GLN A 420 30.76 19.48 -17.42
C GLN A 420 29.65 19.26 -16.40
N VAL A 421 28.86 20.30 -16.11
CA VAL A 421 27.70 20.19 -15.21
C VAL A 421 26.68 19.20 -15.77
N LYS A 422 26.46 19.20 -17.10
CA LYS A 422 25.62 18.22 -17.79
C LYS A 422 26.08 16.78 -17.53
N GLN A 423 27.35 16.46 -17.76
CA GLN A 423 27.88 15.12 -17.53
C GLN A 423 27.77 14.69 -16.06
N ASN A 424 28.09 15.59 -15.14
CA ASN A 424 27.98 15.35 -13.71
C ASN A 424 26.54 15.10 -13.26
N LEU A 425 25.58 15.86 -13.81
CA LEU A 425 24.16 15.71 -13.52
C LEU A 425 23.62 14.40 -14.08
N GLN A 426 24.01 14.04 -15.31
CA GLN A 426 23.71 12.74 -15.89
C GLN A 426 24.23 11.59 -15.00
N GLN A 427 25.47 11.69 -14.52
CA GLN A 427 26.04 10.71 -13.61
C GLN A 427 25.25 10.61 -12.29
N ALA A 428 24.85 11.74 -11.70
CA ALA A 428 24.06 11.76 -10.48
C ALA A 428 22.67 11.12 -10.67
N ILE A 429 21.98 11.44 -11.77
CA ILE A 429 20.67 10.88 -12.12
C ILE A 429 20.77 9.36 -12.32
N MET A 430 21.77 8.90 -13.09
CA MET A 430 22.00 7.48 -13.30
C MET A 430 22.31 6.75 -11.98
N SER A 431 23.14 7.34 -11.12
CA SER A 431 23.47 6.75 -9.81
C SER A 431 22.23 6.59 -8.93
N ARG A 432 21.30 7.57 -8.98
CA ARG A 432 20.02 7.51 -8.24
C ARG A 432 19.10 6.41 -8.76
N ILE A 433 19.01 6.25 -10.09
CA ILE A 433 18.23 5.19 -10.73
C ILE A 433 18.79 3.80 -10.38
N GLU A 434 20.11 3.62 -10.45
CA GLU A 434 20.74 2.33 -10.08
C GLU A 434 20.55 2.01 -8.59
N SER A 435 20.68 2.98 -7.69
CA SER A 435 20.41 2.78 -6.26
C SER A 435 18.96 2.35 -5.99
N MET A 436 17.99 2.86 -6.74
CA MET A 436 16.61 2.38 -6.66
C MET A 436 16.49 0.91 -7.11
N LYS A 437 17.14 0.53 -8.22
CA LYS A 437 17.13 -0.87 -8.70
C LYS A 437 17.76 -1.83 -7.70
N GLU A 438 18.88 -1.46 -7.07
CA GLU A 438 19.51 -2.27 -6.02
C GLU A 438 18.60 -2.45 -4.80
N ARG A 439 17.98 -1.36 -4.32
CA ARG A 439 16.98 -1.45 -3.22
C ARG A 439 15.83 -2.38 -3.57
N TYR A 440 15.36 -2.31 -4.82
CA TYR A 440 14.31 -3.19 -5.31
C TYR A 440 14.71 -4.67 -5.29
N ILE A 441 15.90 -5.01 -5.80
CA ILE A 441 16.43 -6.38 -5.78
C ILE A 441 16.56 -6.89 -4.34
N ASN A 442 17.08 -6.07 -3.43
CA ASN A 442 17.25 -6.44 -2.03
C ASN A 442 15.90 -6.68 -1.34
N ASN A 443 14.90 -5.83 -1.61
CA ASN A 443 13.56 -6.01 -1.08
C ASN A 443 12.89 -7.27 -1.63
N GLN A 444 13.02 -7.55 -2.93
CA GLN A 444 12.50 -8.78 -3.54
C GLN A 444 13.10 -10.02 -2.87
N GLN A 445 14.42 -10.05 -2.64
CA GLN A 445 15.07 -11.14 -1.93
C GLN A 445 14.56 -11.27 -0.48
N SER A 446 14.39 -10.14 0.22
CA SER A 446 13.85 -10.14 1.58
C SER A 446 12.44 -10.72 1.65
N ILE A 447 11.56 -10.35 0.72
CA ILE A 447 10.17 -10.83 0.68
C ILE A 447 10.11 -12.30 0.29
N GLN A 448 10.95 -12.75 -0.65
CA GLN A 448 11.08 -14.18 -0.98
C GLN A 448 11.51 -15.00 0.23
N GLU A 449 12.47 -14.50 1.02
CA GLU A 449 12.90 -15.16 2.24
C GLU A 449 11.81 -15.17 3.31
N GLN A 450 11.07 -14.07 3.48
CA GLN A 450 9.91 -14.03 4.38
C GLN A 450 8.85 -15.06 3.98
N ARG A 451 8.48 -15.12 2.69
CA ARG A 451 7.54 -16.13 2.16
C ARG A 451 8.05 -17.55 2.40
N ARG A 452 9.35 -17.78 2.21
CA ARG A 452 9.99 -19.08 2.47
C ARG A 452 9.95 -19.47 3.95
N ILE A 453 10.20 -18.53 4.86
CA ILE A 453 10.11 -18.78 6.31
C ILE A 453 8.66 -19.07 6.70
N GLU A 454 7.70 -18.29 6.20
CA GLU A 454 6.27 -18.50 6.46
C GLU A 454 5.75 -19.82 5.88
N SER A 455 6.24 -20.21 4.69
CA SER A 455 5.83 -21.46 4.05
C SER A 455 6.52 -22.65 4.69
N ASN A 456 7.80 -22.60 5.03
CA ASN A 456 8.56 -23.75 5.54
C ASN A 456 8.51 -23.89 7.07
N GLY A 457 8.15 -22.84 7.80
CA GLY A 457 8.04 -22.86 9.25
C GLY A 457 6.91 -23.74 9.78
N PRO A 458 6.84 -24.00 11.10
CA PRO A 458 5.77 -24.78 11.72
C PRO A 458 4.38 -24.21 11.41
N LYS A 459 3.39 -25.10 11.25
CA LYS A 459 2.01 -24.74 10.88
C LYS A 459 1.00 -25.32 11.87
N THR A 460 -0.05 -24.58 12.20
CA THR A 460 -1.13 -25.17 13.01
C THR A 460 -2.00 -26.02 12.10
N ALA A 461 -2.29 -27.25 12.50
CA ALA A 461 -3.10 -28.16 11.71
C ALA A 461 -4.10 -28.95 12.55
N TYR A 462 -5.11 -29.46 11.85
CA TYR A 462 -6.04 -30.45 12.34
C TYR A 462 -5.96 -31.67 11.44
N ALA A 463 -5.98 -32.84 12.04
CA ALA A 463 -6.06 -34.10 11.35
C ALA A 463 -7.49 -34.63 11.47
N ILE A 464 -7.97 -35.24 10.41
CA ILE A 464 -9.32 -35.77 10.33
C ILE A 464 -9.21 -37.16 9.73
N GLN A 465 -9.88 -38.10 10.35
CA GLN A 465 -9.91 -39.49 9.91
C GLN A 465 -11.35 -39.93 9.86
N GLY A 466 -11.72 -40.66 8.82
CA GLY A 466 -13.08 -41.17 8.69
C GLY A 466 -13.22 -42.25 7.64
N ASN A 467 -14.45 -42.76 7.55
CA ASN A 467 -14.84 -43.78 6.60
C ASN A 467 -16.14 -43.41 5.88
N GLY A 468 -16.27 -43.85 4.63
CA GLY A 468 -17.58 -43.95 3.99
C GLY A 468 -18.46 -44.99 4.68
N ASN A 469 -19.70 -45.14 4.20
CA ASN A 469 -20.61 -46.15 4.73
C ASN A 469 -19.99 -47.55 4.53
N THR A 470 -19.64 -48.22 5.62
CA THR A 470 -18.97 -49.53 5.58
C THR A 470 -19.92 -50.64 6.04
N ASN A 471 -19.93 -51.76 5.31
CA ASN A 471 -20.49 -53.00 5.85
C ASN A 471 -19.36 -53.78 6.49
N VAL A 472 -19.16 -53.61 7.80
CA VAL A 472 -18.14 -54.39 8.50
C VAL A 472 -18.68 -55.80 8.72
N PHE A 473 -18.04 -56.78 8.09
CA PHE A 473 -18.16 -58.18 8.51
C PHE A 473 -17.51 -58.29 9.89
N ALA A 474 -18.33 -58.41 10.93
CA ALA A 474 -17.83 -58.74 12.25
C ALA A 474 -17.26 -60.16 12.22
N HIS A 475 -15.95 -60.30 12.00
CA HIS A 475 -15.23 -61.59 11.98
C HIS A 475 -15.27 -62.35 13.33
N MET A 476 -15.99 -61.87 14.33
CA MET A 476 -16.28 -62.61 15.55
C MET A 476 -17.73 -63.13 15.52
N MET A 477 -17.87 -64.32 14.93
CA MET A 477 -18.93 -65.32 15.17
C MET A 477 -20.28 -65.24 14.46
N VAL A 478 -20.64 -64.19 13.72
CA VAL A 478 -21.96 -64.15 13.03
C VAL A 478 -21.88 -63.38 11.72
N ASP A 479 -22.30 -63.99 10.60
CA ASP A 479 -22.47 -63.34 9.28
C ASP A 479 -23.62 -62.30 9.33
N ILE A 480 -23.41 -61.20 10.05
CA ILE A 480 -24.34 -60.09 10.13
C ILE A 480 -23.66 -58.89 9.47
N ASN A 481 -24.21 -58.45 8.34
CA ASN A 481 -23.91 -57.15 7.76
C ASN A 481 -24.57 -56.08 8.63
N VAL A 482 -23.79 -55.49 9.54
CA VAL A 482 -24.21 -54.29 10.25
C VAL A 482 -23.66 -53.10 9.48
N PRO A 483 -24.51 -52.26 8.86
CA PRO A 483 -24.06 -51.03 8.25
C PRO A 483 -23.53 -50.12 9.37
N ILE A 484 -22.23 -49.82 9.34
CA ILE A 484 -21.66 -48.83 10.25
C ILE A 484 -21.86 -47.47 9.59
N PRO A 485 -22.59 -46.54 10.26
CA PRO A 485 -22.78 -45.21 9.72
C PRO A 485 -21.43 -44.51 9.54
N LEU A 486 -21.40 -43.55 8.63
CA LEU A 486 -20.25 -42.67 8.42
C LEU A 486 -19.77 -42.11 9.77
N PHE A 487 -18.54 -42.45 10.14
CA PHE A 487 -17.90 -41.98 11.36
C PHE A 487 -16.66 -41.18 10.97
N TYR A 488 -16.38 -40.14 11.72
CA TYR A 488 -15.15 -39.37 11.58
C TYR A 488 -14.70 -38.87 12.95
N THR A 489 -13.40 -38.66 13.10
CA THR A 489 -12.77 -38.04 14.26
C THR A 489 -11.91 -36.88 13.81
N ILE A 490 -11.80 -35.85 14.66
CA ILE A 490 -11.00 -34.66 14.43
C ILE A 490 -10.02 -34.55 15.58
N SER A 491 -8.74 -34.36 15.28
CA SER A 491 -7.71 -34.19 16.30
C SER A 491 -7.91 -32.87 17.04
N SER A 492 -7.31 -32.77 18.23
CA SER A 492 -6.98 -31.43 18.75
C SER A 492 -6.03 -30.71 17.79
N PRO A 493 -6.01 -29.36 17.76
CA PRO A 493 -5.04 -28.64 16.95
C PRO A 493 -3.62 -29.02 17.38
N PHE A 494 -2.76 -29.31 16.42
CA PHE A 494 -1.35 -29.63 16.65
C PHE A 494 -0.46 -28.76 15.77
N GLN A 495 0.81 -28.62 16.17
CA GLN A 495 1.81 -27.95 15.35
C GLN A 495 2.46 -28.98 14.42
N MET A 496 2.29 -28.78 13.12
CA MET A 496 3.12 -29.43 12.12
C MET A 496 4.54 -28.91 12.21
N ASN A 497 5.50 -29.81 12.11
CA ASN A 497 6.91 -29.44 12.09
C ASN A 497 7.31 -28.72 10.80
N GLU A 498 8.42 -27.98 10.87
CA GLU A 498 9.01 -27.31 9.72
C GLU A 498 9.39 -28.29 8.60
N ALA A 499 9.46 -27.81 7.36
CA ALA A 499 9.65 -28.64 6.18
C ALA A 499 10.95 -29.47 6.21
N SER A 500 12.03 -28.92 6.80
CA SER A 500 13.32 -29.59 7.03
C SER A 500 13.22 -30.85 7.89
N LEU A 501 12.26 -30.92 8.81
CA LEU A 501 12.06 -32.09 9.68
C LEU A 501 11.15 -33.14 9.04
N CYS A 502 10.33 -32.73 8.07
CA CYS A 502 9.29 -33.52 7.44
C CYS A 502 9.43 -33.59 5.92
N THR A 503 10.65 -33.73 5.41
CA THR A 503 10.94 -33.78 3.98
C THR A 503 10.25 -34.94 3.25
N PRO A 504 10.05 -34.88 1.93
CA PRO A 504 9.43 -35.97 1.19
C PRO A 504 10.25 -37.26 1.22
N GLY A 505 9.59 -38.41 1.32
CA GLY A 505 10.21 -39.74 1.28
C GLY A 505 10.82 -40.21 2.61
N LEU A 506 10.38 -39.66 3.75
CA LEU A 506 10.91 -40.09 5.04
C LEU A 506 10.49 -41.54 5.34
N PRO A 507 11.39 -42.39 5.87
CA PRO A 507 11.02 -43.73 6.33
C PRO A 507 9.87 -43.68 7.34
N TYR A 508 8.99 -44.68 7.29
CA TYR A 508 7.78 -44.77 8.13
C TYR A 508 8.01 -44.35 9.60
N GLU A 509 8.96 -44.96 10.29
CA GLU A 509 9.24 -44.70 11.71
C GLU A 509 9.69 -43.24 11.98
N ILE A 510 10.38 -42.63 11.01
CA ILE A 510 10.84 -41.25 11.12
C ILE A 510 9.69 -40.28 10.84
N SER A 511 8.93 -40.53 9.77
CA SER A 511 7.71 -39.76 9.45
C SER A 511 6.71 -39.85 10.60
N LYS A 512 6.53 -41.03 11.21
CA LYS A 512 5.65 -41.22 12.36
C LYS A 512 6.05 -40.35 13.55
N SER A 513 7.33 -40.37 13.93
CA SER A 513 7.82 -39.63 15.10
C SER A 513 7.89 -38.11 14.90
N ARG A 514 8.07 -37.63 13.66
CA ARG A 514 8.27 -36.20 13.36
C ARG A 514 7.11 -35.53 12.66
N CYS A 515 6.29 -36.28 11.95
CA CYS A 515 5.38 -35.74 10.94
C CYS A 515 3.98 -36.33 11.11
N SER A 516 3.53 -36.42 12.37
CA SER A 516 2.23 -37.02 12.69
C SER A 516 1.47 -36.22 13.74
N SER A 517 0.14 -36.33 13.70
CA SER A 517 -0.81 -35.56 14.51
C SER A 517 -1.05 -36.07 15.95
N CYS A 518 -0.27 -37.04 16.43
CA CYS A 518 -0.54 -37.87 17.62
C CYS A 518 -1.72 -38.87 17.45
N GLU A 519 -1.87 -39.81 18.41
CA GLU A 519 -2.81 -40.95 18.31
C GLU A 519 -4.31 -40.56 18.48
N PHE A 520 -5.13 -40.98 17.52
CA PHE A 520 -6.59 -41.08 17.54
C PHE A 520 -7.00 -42.41 18.21
N THR A 521 -7.43 -42.35 19.46
CA THR A 521 -7.69 -43.55 20.28
C THR A 521 -8.99 -44.30 19.93
N GLU A 522 -9.93 -43.69 19.19
CA GLU A 522 -11.30 -44.23 19.02
C GLU A 522 -11.51 -45.10 17.77
N PHE A 523 -10.67 -44.99 16.72
CA PHE A 523 -10.93 -45.62 15.41
C PHE A 523 -10.38 -47.04 15.23
N GLN A 524 -9.53 -47.52 16.15
CA GLN A 524 -8.84 -48.80 16.01
C GLN A 524 -9.77 -50.02 16.13
N LEU A 525 -10.82 -49.95 16.94
CA LEU A 525 -11.60 -51.12 17.32
C LEU A 525 -12.40 -51.74 16.15
N PHE A 526 -12.64 -50.98 15.07
CA PHE A 526 -13.57 -51.40 14.02
C PHE A 526 -13.03 -51.30 12.59
N LEU A 527 -11.99 -50.49 12.33
CA LEU A 527 -11.66 -50.10 10.95
C LEU A 527 -10.18 -50.23 10.56
N GLU A 528 -9.28 -50.71 11.42
CA GLU A 528 -7.84 -50.91 11.15
C GLU A 528 -7.14 -49.70 10.47
N VAL A 529 -7.61 -48.47 10.73
CA VAL A 529 -6.96 -47.28 10.18
C VAL A 529 -5.81 -46.88 11.12
N GLU A 530 -4.71 -46.39 10.55
CA GLU A 530 -3.55 -45.95 11.34
C GLU A 530 -3.95 -44.96 12.43
N LYS A 531 -3.25 -45.05 13.58
CA LYS A 531 -3.57 -44.28 14.77
C LYS A 531 -3.35 -42.77 14.58
N ASP A 532 -2.58 -42.32 13.62
CA ASP A 532 -2.20 -40.93 13.43
C ASP A 532 -2.28 -40.54 11.95
N ALA A 533 -2.55 -39.26 11.68
CA ALA A 533 -2.43 -38.74 10.32
C ALA A 533 -0.98 -38.36 10.07
N ARG A 534 -0.35 -39.02 9.11
CA ARG A 534 1.03 -38.75 8.69
C ARG A 534 1.06 -37.72 7.59
N TYR A 535 2.11 -36.92 7.56
CA TYR A 535 2.35 -35.93 6.50
C TYR A 535 3.80 -35.83 6.09
N GLU A 536 3.99 -35.18 4.95
CA GLU A 536 5.28 -34.69 4.48
C GLU A 536 5.13 -33.25 4.01
N ARG A 537 6.27 -32.59 3.89
CA ARG A 537 6.41 -31.20 3.49
C ARG A 537 7.55 -31.08 2.47
N ASP A 538 7.30 -30.45 1.33
CA ASP A 538 8.32 -30.23 0.30
C ASP A 538 9.20 -29.02 0.61
N SER A 539 10.18 -28.73 -0.26
CA SER A 539 11.10 -27.60 -0.09
C SER A 539 10.43 -26.22 -0.22
N LEU A 540 9.21 -26.18 -0.75
CA LEU A 540 8.38 -24.97 -0.87
C LEU A 540 7.45 -24.81 0.35
N GLY A 541 7.39 -25.82 1.22
CA GLY A 541 6.57 -25.83 2.43
C GLY A 541 5.16 -26.35 2.20
N ASN A 542 4.85 -26.79 0.97
CA ASN A 542 3.61 -27.49 0.65
C ASN A 542 3.58 -28.78 1.45
N PHE A 543 2.40 -29.23 1.83
CA PHE A 543 2.23 -30.47 2.57
C PHE A 543 1.34 -31.44 1.83
N ARG A 544 1.45 -32.72 2.18
CA ARG A 544 0.51 -33.74 1.77
C ARG A 544 0.27 -34.73 2.89
N THR A 545 -0.93 -35.30 2.93
CA THR A 545 -1.30 -36.37 3.86
C THR A 545 -0.84 -37.72 3.31
N ILE A 546 -0.51 -38.67 4.20
CA ILE A 546 -0.07 -40.03 3.87
C ILE A 546 -0.91 -41.03 4.65
N LEU A 547 -1.48 -42.02 3.96
CA LEU A 547 -2.25 -43.11 4.54
C LEU A 547 -1.85 -44.44 3.89
N ASN A 548 -1.22 -45.35 4.65
CA ASN A 548 -0.75 -46.65 4.14
C ASN A 548 0.02 -46.54 2.81
N GLU A 549 0.97 -45.61 2.74
CA GLU A 549 1.78 -45.32 1.53
C GLU A 549 0.98 -44.82 0.32
N ASN A 550 -0.29 -44.45 0.50
CA ASN A 550 -1.05 -43.64 -0.45
C ASN A 550 -0.88 -42.17 -0.09
N TYR A 551 -0.63 -41.35 -1.11
CA TYR A 551 -0.31 -39.95 -0.95
C TYR A 551 -1.48 -39.08 -1.39
N GLY A 552 -1.80 -38.08 -0.58
CA GLY A 552 -2.62 -36.97 -1.03
C GLY A 552 -1.86 -36.05 -1.97
N ASN A 553 -2.60 -35.13 -2.59
CA ASN A 553 -2.01 -34.07 -3.39
C ASN A 553 -1.18 -33.12 -2.51
N TRP A 554 -0.10 -32.60 -3.07
CA TRP A 554 0.63 -31.48 -2.49
C TRP A 554 -0.26 -30.24 -2.52
N VAL A 555 -0.42 -29.60 -1.36
CA VAL A 555 -1.16 -28.35 -1.24
C VAL A 555 -0.34 -27.38 -0.39
N ASN A 556 -0.36 -26.11 -0.75
CA ASN A 556 0.34 -25.07 0.01
C ASN A 556 -0.43 -24.69 1.29
N LYS A 557 -1.76 -24.75 1.24
CA LYS A 557 -2.73 -24.40 2.29
C LYS A 557 -4.02 -25.18 2.05
N GLY A 558 -4.96 -25.12 3.00
CA GLY A 558 -6.23 -25.82 2.87
C GLY A 558 -6.10 -27.26 3.37
N CYS A 559 -6.50 -28.23 2.55
CA CYS A 559 -6.52 -29.63 2.97
C CYS A 559 -5.90 -30.58 1.94
N SER A 560 -5.11 -31.53 2.44
CA SER A 560 -4.63 -32.68 1.65
C SER A 560 -5.33 -33.95 2.12
N ILE A 561 -5.75 -34.79 1.18
CA ILE A 561 -6.52 -36.01 1.46
C ILE A 561 -5.79 -37.22 0.88
N ALA A 562 -5.55 -38.23 1.72
CA ALA A 562 -5.07 -39.54 1.31
C ALA A 562 -6.16 -40.61 1.50
N SER A 563 -6.24 -41.55 0.56
CA SER A 563 -7.21 -42.65 0.55
C SER A 563 -6.56 -43.97 0.12
N VAL A 564 -7.06 -45.11 0.62
CA VAL A 564 -6.45 -46.43 0.37
C VAL A 564 -6.92 -47.06 -0.94
N SER A 565 -6.03 -47.81 -1.62
CA SER A 565 -6.32 -48.59 -2.82
C SER A 565 -7.37 -49.70 -2.59
N GLY A 566 -8.23 -49.93 -3.59
CA GLY A 566 -9.41 -50.82 -3.47
C GLY A 566 -10.70 -50.10 -3.08
N PHE A 567 -10.60 -48.83 -2.68
CA PHE A 567 -11.74 -47.93 -2.50
C PHE A 567 -11.69 -46.82 -3.56
N PRO A 568 -12.82 -46.25 -3.99
CA PRO A 568 -12.79 -45.26 -5.06
C PRO A 568 -12.05 -44.03 -4.55
N GLN A 569 -11.03 -43.61 -5.31
CA GLN A 569 -10.38 -42.32 -5.11
C GLN A 569 -11.45 -41.23 -5.20
N PHE A 570 -11.38 -40.24 -4.33
CA PHE A 570 -12.25 -39.07 -4.43
C PHE A 570 -11.98 -38.37 -5.75
N VAL A 571 -12.90 -38.49 -6.70
CA VAL A 571 -12.83 -37.77 -7.99
C VAL A 571 -13.24 -36.31 -7.79
N ASP A 572 -14.16 -36.07 -6.84
CA ASP A 572 -14.66 -34.77 -6.44
C ASP A 572 -15.05 -34.80 -4.95
N LEU A 573 -14.67 -33.77 -4.20
CA LEU A 573 -14.99 -33.61 -2.77
C LEU A 573 -16.48 -33.32 -2.51
N ASN A 574 -17.25 -33.02 -3.56
CA ASN A 574 -18.70 -32.90 -3.51
C ASN A 574 -19.45 -34.22 -3.50
N GLN A 575 -18.77 -35.32 -3.81
CA GLN A 575 -19.40 -36.63 -3.86
C GLN A 575 -19.47 -37.21 -2.46
N ILE A 576 -20.57 -37.91 -2.17
CA ILE A 576 -20.68 -38.72 -0.96
C ILE A 576 -19.51 -39.69 -0.96
N PRO A 577 -18.74 -39.80 0.15
CA PRO A 577 -17.65 -40.74 0.24
C PRO A 577 -18.14 -42.13 -0.16
N PRO A 578 -17.49 -42.78 -1.14
CA PRO A 578 -17.97 -44.07 -1.61
C PRO A 578 -18.06 -45.09 -0.48
N ASN A 579 -18.92 -46.09 -0.63
CA ASN A 579 -19.02 -47.17 0.34
C ASN A 579 -17.66 -47.83 0.55
N ASP A 580 -17.43 -48.23 1.79
CA ASP A 580 -16.20 -48.83 2.28
C ASP A 580 -14.93 -47.95 2.19
N SER A 581 -15.03 -46.71 1.71
CA SER A 581 -13.89 -45.79 1.62
C SER A 581 -13.30 -45.44 2.99
N ARG A 582 -11.98 -45.20 3.02
CA ARG A 582 -11.22 -44.76 4.19
C ARG A 582 -10.39 -43.55 3.78
N PHE A 583 -10.39 -42.51 4.61
CA PHE A 583 -9.68 -41.29 4.30
C PHE A 583 -8.98 -40.70 5.53
N GLN A 584 -7.86 -40.03 5.26
CA GLN A 584 -7.22 -39.11 6.19
C GLN A 584 -7.07 -37.75 5.52
N VAL A 585 -7.40 -36.71 6.26
CA VAL A 585 -7.28 -35.31 5.85
C VAL A 585 -6.40 -34.59 6.84
N ILE A 586 -5.52 -33.73 6.34
CA ILE A 586 -4.84 -32.73 7.15
C ILE A 586 -5.25 -31.38 6.64
N CYS A 587 -5.62 -30.49 7.56
CA CYS A 587 -6.01 -29.13 7.25
C CYS A 587 -5.16 -28.15 8.03
N THR A 588 -4.49 -27.26 7.31
CA THR A 588 -3.43 -26.40 7.86
C THR A 588 -3.84 -24.95 7.79
N ASP A 589 -3.64 -24.21 8.87
CA ASP A 589 -4.08 -22.82 8.99
C ASP A 589 -5.61 -22.67 8.78
N CYS A 590 -6.36 -23.75 9.05
CA CYS A 590 -7.80 -23.86 8.89
C CYS A 590 -8.44 -24.48 10.14
N ILE A 591 -9.73 -24.21 10.34
CA ILE A 591 -10.56 -24.78 11.39
C ILE A 591 -11.56 -25.74 10.74
N PRO A 592 -11.51 -27.04 11.07
CA PRO A 592 -12.53 -27.97 10.60
C PRO A 592 -13.87 -27.63 11.24
N THR A 593 -14.91 -27.58 10.41
CA THR A 593 -16.29 -27.29 10.78
C THR A 593 -17.21 -28.33 10.19
N PHE A 594 -18.33 -28.54 10.88
CA PHE A 594 -19.32 -29.54 10.54
C PHE A 594 -20.69 -28.90 10.51
N TYR A 595 -21.49 -29.25 9.51
CA TYR A 595 -22.91 -28.92 9.49
C TYR A 595 -23.72 -30.03 8.84
N ASN A 596 -24.91 -30.23 9.40
CA ASN A 596 -25.92 -31.13 8.85
C ASN A 596 -26.57 -30.45 7.66
N SER A 597 -26.48 -31.04 6.47
CA SER A 597 -27.24 -30.61 5.29
C SER A 597 -28.33 -31.63 4.96
N PRO A 598 -29.35 -31.26 4.16
CA PRO A 598 -30.33 -32.21 3.63
C PRO A 598 -29.71 -33.36 2.85
N ASN A 599 -28.50 -33.17 2.30
CA ASN A 599 -27.76 -34.16 1.51
C ASN A 599 -26.75 -34.96 2.35
N GLY A 600 -26.76 -34.80 3.68
CA GLY A 600 -25.85 -35.46 4.60
C GLY A 600 -24.93 -34.49 5.33
N ASN A 601 -23.99 -35.08 6.07
CA ASN A 601 -23.01 -34.36 6.87
C ASN A 601 -21.92 -33.75 5.99
N ILE A 602 -21.71 -32.44 6.10
CA ILE A 602 -20.65 -31.75 5.36
C ILE A 602 -19.52 -31.41 6.33
N LEU A 603 -18.32 -31.88 5.99
CA LEU A 603 -17.07 -31.52 6.64
C LEU A 603 -16.39 -30.44 5.79
N GLN A 604 -16.09 -29.30 6.39
CA GLN A 604 -15.46 -28.18 5.71
C GLN A 604 -14.33 -27.61 6.56
N CYS A 605 -13.21 -27.32 5.93
CA CYS A 605 -12.09 -26.69 6.61
C CYS A 605 -12.04 -25.22 6.26
N ASN A 606 -12.46 -24.42 7.23
CA ASN A 606 -12.58 -22.99 7.10
C ASN A 606 -11.23 -22.37 7.41
N CYS A 607 -10.57 -21.82 6.40
CA CYS A 607 -9.25 -21.25 6.49
C CYS A 607 -9.40 -19.73 6.62
N PRO A 608 -9.39 -19.12 7.82
CA PRO A 608 -9.75 -17.71 7.98
C PRO A 608 -8.67 -16.77 7.44
N ALA A 609 -7.44 -17.27 7.26
CA ALA A 609 -6.37 -16.57 6.57
C ALA A 609 -6.47 -16.70 5.04
N PHE A 610 -7.15 -17.75 4.56
CA PHE A 610 -7.45 -17.95 3.15
C PHE A 610 -8.72 -17.20 2.78
#